data_AF-A0A7X6HNZ4-F1
#
_entry.id   AF-A0A7X6HNZ4-F1
#
_cell.length_a   1.000
_cell.length_b   1.000
_cell.length_c   1.000
_cell.angle_alpha   90.00
_cell.angle_beta   90.00
_cell.angle_gamma   90.00
#
_symmetry.space_group_name_H-M   'P 1'
#
loop_
_entity.id
_entity.type
_entity.pdbx_description
1 polymer ?
#
loop_
_entity_poly.entity_id
_entity_poly.type
_entity_poly.pdbx_seq_one_letter_code
_entity_poly.pdbx_strand_id
1 'polypeptide(L)'
;MTVDEAITIAETALNYDRLNKIQEIVFRQSWEGQSYMEIAQITGYDYDYIKDAGAKLWKLLSKALEEKVKKDNLKSVLKRYLRRTQVNLQRNLTIEVNLSGANLSGANLSGARLFANLNEADYGQADLDKTINADSETELSDSENTIDWNGFCFHSDAQLKIAETLDRTSTLFIPNSQLRLATPEGRQNLEADFLIFHQSKLGIMKVDSESSDINETENEMHGLFVDSGISLVKHYDATRCSEQPDLVVQEFLEMLSQA
;
A
#
# COMPACT_ATOMS: atom_id res chain seq x y z
N MET A 1 8.56 -5.27 25.83
CA MET A 1 7.74 -6.49 25.93
C MET A 1 7.39 -6.75 27.38
N THR A 2 6.34 -6.07 27.81
CA THR A 2 5.61 -6.35 29.05
C THR A 2 4.87 -7.69 28.92
N VAL A 3 4.31 -8.18 30.02
CA VAL A 3 3.52 -9.42 30.01
C VAL A 3 2.19 -9.24 29.26
N ASP A 4 1.56 -8.08 29.36
CA ASP A 4 0.33 -7.76 28.64
C ASP A 4 0.57 -7.71 27.13
N GLU A 5 1.65 -7.06 26.70
CA GLU A 5 2.09 -7.06 25.29
C GLU A 5 2.30 -8.51 24.79
N ALA A 6 2.93 -9.36 25.60
CA ALA A 6 3.18 -10.76 25.25
C ALA A 6 1.90 -11.59 25.13
N ILE A 7 0.89 -11.33 25.97
CA ILE A 7 -0.44 -11.97 25.87
C ILE A 7 -1.13 -11.54 24.59
N THR A 8 -1.16 -10.24 24.29
CA THR A 8 -1.76 -9.73 23.05
C THR A 8 -1.15 -10.39 21.82
N ILE A 9 0.18 -10.57 21.80
CA ILE A 9 0.87 -11.26 20.70
C ILE A 9 0.47 -12.74 20.63
N ALA A 10 0.37 -13.41 21.78
CA ALA A 10 -0.03 -14.81 21.86
C ALA A 10 -1.47 -15.02 21.35
N GLU A 11 -2.40 -14.14 21.73
CA GLU A 11 -3.79 -14.16 21.24
C GLU A 11 -3.88 -13.82 19.75
N THR A 12 -3.05 -12.89 19.27
CA THR A 12 -2.96 -12.57 17.83
C THR A 12 -2.50 -13.79 17.03
N ALA A 13 -1.50 -14.53 17.50
CA ALA A 13 -1.05 -15.77 16.85
C ALA A 13 -2.12 -16.87 16.88
N LEU A 14 -3.03 -16.84 17.84
CA LEU A 14 -4.17 -17.73 17.97
C LEU A 14 -5.40 -17.25 17.17
N ASN A 15 -5.22 -16.39 16.16
CA ASN A 15 -6.31 -15.80 15.37
C ASN A 15 -7.37 -15.08 16.23
N TYR A 16 -6.93 -14.31 17.22
CA TYR A 16 -7.77 -13.56 18.17
C TYR A 16 -8.61 -14.42 19.11
N ASP A 17 -8.35 -15.73 19.20
CA ASP A 17 -8.88 -16.56 20.28
C ASP A 17 -8.27 -16.15 21.61
N ARG A 18 -9.12 -15.65 22.52
CA ARG A 18 -8.69 -15.23 23.84
C ARG A 18 -8.28 -16.42 24.70
N LEU A 19 -7.19 -16.23 25.45
CA LEU A 19 -6.83 -17.19 26.49
C LEU A 19 -7.92 -17.19 27.55
N ASN A 20 -8.35 -18.37 28.00
CA ASN A 20 -9.25 -18.44 29.14
C ASN A 20 -8.52 -17.96 30.41
N LYS A 21 -9.28 -17.65 31.46
CA LYS A 21 -8.74 -17.09 32.71
C LYS A 21 -7.57 -17.90 33.30
N ILE A 22 -7.64 -19.23 33.23
CA ILE A 22 -6.57 -20.08 33.77
C ILE A 22 -5.33 -20.09 32.87
N GLN A 23 -5.51 -20.10 31.55
CA GLN A 23 -4.41 -19.99 30.59
C GLN A 23 -3.70 -18.63 30.70
N GLU A 24 -4.45 -17.54 30.87
CA GLU A 24 -3.89 -16.22 31.06
C GLU A 24 -3.04 -16.14 32.36
N ILE A 25 -3.57 -16.67 33.47
CA ILE A 25 -2.83 -16.78 34.74
C ILE A 25 -1.54 -17.58 34.53
N VAL A 26 -1.63 -18.77 33.93
CA VAL A 26 -0.47 -19.62 33.67
C VAL A 26 0.55 -18.92 32.79
N PHE A 27 0.10 -18.20 31.76
CA PHE A 27 0.96 -17.41 30.89
C PHE A 27 1.69 -16.32 31.67
N ARG A 28 0.95 -15.47 32.40
CA ARG A 28 1.50 -14.33 33.15
C ARG A 28 2.57 -14.77 34.14
N GLN A 29 2.23 -15.77 34.94
CA GLN A 29 3.12 -16.25 35.99
C GLN A 29 4.33 -16.98 35.41
N SER A 30 4.14 -17.72 34.30
CA SER A 30 5.27 -18.32 33.57
C SER A 30 6.20 -17.27 32.96
N TRP A 31 5.66 -16.14 32.52
CA TRP A 31 6.45 -15.01 32.00
C TRP A 31 7.34 -14.37 33.08
N GLU A 32 6.84 -14.30 34.30
CA GLU A 32 7.55 -13.79 35.48
C GLU A 32 8.53 -14.82 36.08
N GLY A 33 8.51 -16.07 35.61
CA GLY A 33 9.44 -17.13 36.02
C GLY A 33 8.90 -18.07 37.10
N GLN A 34 7.65 -17.88 37.54
CA GLN A 34 7.04 -18.70 38.57
C GLN A 34 6.87 -20.17 38.13
N SER A 35 6.95 -21.08 39.08
CA SER A 35 6.68 -22.51 38.93
C SER A 35 5.18 -22.80 39.02
N TYR A 36 4.75 -23.96 38.50
CA TYR A 36 3.35 -24.37 38.64
C TYR A 36 2.90 -24.54 40.09
N MET A 37 3.84 -24.86 40.98
CA MET A 37 3.56 -24.98 42.41
C MET A 37 3.28 -23.61 43.04
N GLU A 38 4.09 -22.60 42.72
CA GLU A 38 3.86 -21.21 43.17
C GLU A 38 2.54 -20.66 42.60
N ILE A 39 2.24 -20.94 41.33
CA ILE A 39 0.98 -20.53 40.70
C ILE A 39 -0.22 -21.15 41.42
N ALA A 40 -0.18 -22.46 41.68
CA ALA A 40 -1.23 -23.17 42.42
C ALA A 40 -1.46 -22.56 43.80
N GLN A 41 -0.38 -22.26 44.53
CA GLN A 41 -0.45 -21.63 45.86
C GLN A 41 -1.06 -20.22 45.82
N ILE A 42 -0.66 -19.39 44.85
CA ILE A 42 -1.14 -18.01 44.72
C ILE A 42 -2.62 -17.97 44.32
N THR A 43 -3.05 -18.92 43.49
CA THR A 43 -4.38 -18.90 42.87
C THR A 43 -5.41 -19.78 43.59
N GLY A 44 -4.96 -20.64 44.51
CA GLY A 44 -5.80 -21.60 45.21
C GLY A 44 -6.26 -22.79 44.35
N TYR A 45 -5.71 -22.96 43.15
CA TYR A 45 -5.99 -24.12 42.29
C TYR A 45 -5.11 -25.31 42.65
N ASP A 46 -5.58 -26.50 42.28
CA ASP A 46 -4.79 -27.72 42.37
C ASP A 46 -3.58 -27.68 41.42
N TYR A 47 -2.45 -28.24 41.87
CA TYR A 47 -1.22 -28.28 41.09
C TYR A 47 -1.37 -29.02 39.76
N ASP A 48 -2.07 -30.16 39.75
CA ASP A 48 -2.26 -30.95 38.55
C ASP A 48 -3.17 -30.21 37.56
N TYR A 49 -4.16 -29.47 38.06
CA TYR A 49 -5.00 -28.61 37.22
C TYR A 49 -4.20 -27.50 36.52
N ILE A 50 -3.31 -26.80 37.24
CA ILE A 50 -2.42 -25.78 36.67
C ILE A 50 -1.45 -26.38 35.65
N LYS A 51 -0.89 -27.54 35.97
CA LYS A 51 0.05 -28.25 35.09
C LYS A 51 -0.62 -28.69 33.78
N ASP A 52 -1.84 -29.21 33.86
CA ASP A 52 -2.63 -29.61 32.69
C ASP A 52 -3.03 -28.39 31.84
N ALA A 53 -3.45 -27.30 32.47
CA ALA A 53 -3.75 -26.04 31.79
C ALA A 53 -2.51 -25.51 31.04
N GLY A 54 -1.33 -25.56 31.69
CA GLY A 54 -0.05 -25.18 31.08
C GLY A 54 0.34 -26.07 29.90
N ALA A 55 0.20 -27.40 30.02
CA ALA A 55 0.51 -28.32 28.93
C ALA A 55 -0.39 -28.07 27.70
N LYS A 56 -1.68 -27.82 27.91
CA LYS A 56 -2.62 -27.45 26.84
C LYS A 56 -2.24 -26.12 26.21
N LEU A 57 -1.91 -25.11 27.01
CA LEU A 57 -1.48 -23.79 26.52
C LEU A 57 -0.25 -23.88 25.64
N TRP A 58 0.81 -24.56 26.07
CA TRP A 58 2.04 -24.68 25.27
C TRP A 58 1.83 -25.46 23.98
N LYS A 59 0.96 -26.47 23.98
CA LYS A 59 0.59 -27.19 22.77
C LYS A 59 -0.16 -26.30 21.78
N LEU A 60 -1.11 -25.50 22.27
CA LEU A 60 -1.85 -24.53 21.45
C LEU A 60 -0.90 -23.50 20.84
N LEU A 61 -0.08 -22.85 21.66
CA LEU A 61 0.88 -21.85 21.19
C LEU A 61 1.93 -22.45 20.24
N SER A 62 2.34 -23.70 20.45
CA SER A 62 3.28 -24.36 19.53
C SER A 62 2.69 -24.57 18.14
N LYS A 63 1.39 -24.90 18.06
CA LYS A 63 0.68 -25.05 16.80
C LYS A 63 0.51 -23.70 16.10
N ALA A 64 0.12 -22.69 16.86
CA ALA A 64 -0.16 -21.34 16.35
C ALA A 64 1.11 -20.60 15.88
N LEU A 65 2.22 -20.74 16.60
CA LEU A 65 3.48 -20.06 16.29
C LEU A 65 4.39 -20.88 15.34
N GLU A 66 3.93 -22.06 14.92
CA GLU A 66 4.70 -23.02 14.11
C GLU A 66 6.10 -23.32 14.67
N GLU A 67 6.26 -23.19 15.98
CA GLU A 67 7.52 -23.35 16.70
C GLU A 67 7.26 -23.97 18.07
N LYS A 68 8.11 -24.89 18.51
CA LYS A 68 7.93 -25.57 19.80
C LYS A 68 8.04 -24.58 20.98
N VAL A 69 6.92 -24.32 21.65
CA VAL A 69 6.82 -23.47 22.84
C VAL A 69 6.91 -24.31 24.12
N LYS A 70 7.66 -23.78 25.08
CA LYS A 70 7.84 -24.25 26.44
C LYS A 70 7.90 -23.05 27.38
N LYS A 71 7.75 -23.30 28.68
CA LYS A 71 7.82 -22.25 29.72
C LYS A 71 9.11 -21.42 29.65
N ASP A 72 10.24 -22.08 29.44
CA ASP A 72 11.59 -21.50 29.44
C ASP A 72 11.94 -20.72 28.16
N ASN A 73 11.34 -21.08 27.02
CA ASN A 73 11.64 -20.48 25.73
C ASN A 73 10.58 -19.48 25.24
N LEU A 74 9.45 -19.33 25.93
CA LEU A 74 8.32 -18.48 25.55
C LEU A 74 8.75 -17.07 25.11
N LYS A 75 9.58 -16.39 25.91
CA LYS A 75 10.10 -15.04 25.61
C LYS A 75 10.86 -15.00 24.28
N SER A 76 11.69 -16.01 24.03
CA SER A 76 12.52 -16.10 22.82
C SER A 76 11.68 -16.44 21.58
N VAL A 77 10.71 -17.35 21.72
CA VAL A 77 9.78 -17.70 20.64
C VAL A 77 8.95 -16.48 20.23
N LEU A 78 8.35 -15.76 21.19
CA LEU A 78 7.56 -14.56 20.87
C LEU A 78 8.41 -13.44 20.24
N LYS A 79 9.65 -13.24 20.71
CA LYS A 79 10.58 -12.29 20.07
C LYS A 79 10.91 -12.69 18.63
N ARG A 80 11.10 -13.99 18.35
CA ARG A 80 11.34 -14.50 16.99
C ARG A 80 10.10 -14.34 16.11
N TYR A 81 8.93 -14.67 16.63
CA TYR A 81 7.66 -14.46 15.96
C TYR A 81 7.49 -12.99 15.58
N LEU A 82 7.64 -12.06 16.53
CA LEU A 82 7.59 -10.62 16.25
C LEU A 82 8.59 -10.20 15.18
N ARG A 83 9.83 -10.69 15.21
CA ARG A 83 10.83 -10.37 14.17
C ARG A 83 10.41 -10.90 12.80
N ARG A 84 9.86 -12.11 12.72
CA ARG A 84 9.34 -12.68 11.47
C ARG A 84 8.13 -11.89 10.97
N THR A 85 7.18 -11.59 11.85
CA THR A 85 6.00 -10.78 11.53
C THR A 85 6.38 -9.37 11.16
N GLN A 86 7.38 -8.75 11.80
CA GLN A 86 7.85 -7.40 11.47
C GLN A 86 8.62 -7.38 10.14
N VAL A 87 9.44 -8.39 9.83
CA VAL A 87 10.05 -8.54 8.50
C VAL A 87 9.00 -8.83 7.43
N ASN A 88 7.96 -9.59 7.77
CA ASN A 88 6.81 -9.82 6.89
C ASN A 88 5.94 -8.58 6.74
N LEU A 89 5.74 -7.76 7.77
CA LEU A 89 4.99 -6.49 7.76
C LEU A 89 5.77 -5.36 7.08
N GLN A 90 7.11 -5.36 7.16
CA GLN A 90 7.95 -4.49 6.34
C GLN A 90 7.97 -4.94 4.87
N ARG A 91 7.70 -6.22 4.59
CA ARG A 91 7.39 -6.73 3.24
C ARG A 91 5.91 -6.58 2.83
N ASN A 92 5.00 -6.44 3.80
CA ASN A 92 3.54 -6.34 3.68
C ASN A 92 3.01 -5.06 4.33
N LEU A 93 3.66 -3.92 4.12
CA LEU A 93 3.23 -2.62 4.63
C LEU A 93 2.06 -2.08 3.78
N THR A 94 1.07 -2.95 3.55
CA THR A 94 -0.24 -2.68 3.00
C THR A 94 -1.17 -2.44 4.18
N ILE A 95 -1.48 -1.17 4.38
CA ILE A 95 -2.51 -0.71 5.31
C ILE A 95 -3.84 -1.31 4.83
N GLU A 96 -4.48 -2.13 5.66
CA GLU A 96 -5.83 -2.62 5.42
C GLU A 96 -6.80 -1.44 5.67
N VAL A 97 -7.14 -0.71 4.61
CA VAL A 97 -8.08 0.42 4.67
C VAL A 97 -9.50 -0.14 4.51
N ASN A 98 -10.35 0.01 5.52
CA ASN A 98 -11.78 -0.28 5.37
C ASN A 98 -12.42 0.81 4.50
N LEU A 99 -12.78 0.44 3.26
CA LEU A 99 -13.40 1.31 2.27
C LEU A 99 -14.91 1.10 2.15
N SER A 100 -15.56 0.41 3.10
CA SER A 100 -17.01 0.18 3.08
C SER A 100 -17.77 1.51 3.01
N GLY A 101 -18.54 1.73 1.94
CA GLY A 101 -19.31 2.95 1.69
C GLY A 101 -18.51 4.14 1.13
N ALA A 102 -17.22 3.96 0.80
CA ALA A 102 -16.45 5.00 0.13
C ALA A 102 -16.82 5.09 -1.35
N ASN A 103 -17.10 6.30 -1.86
CA ASN A 103 -17.23 6.52 -3.29
C ASN A 103 -15.83 6.60 -3.92
N LEU A 104 -15.46 5.59 -4.71
CA LEU A 104 -14.17 5.47 -5.39
C LEU A 104 -14.25 5.80 -6.89
N SER A 105 -15.36 6.40 -7.36
CA SER A 105 -15.53 6.78 -8.77
C SER A 105 -14.38 7.69 -9.23
N GLY A 106 -13.61 7.24 -10.23
CA GLY A 106 -12.46 7.98 -10.77
C GLY A 106 -11.16 7.87 -9.98
N ALA A 107 -11.08 6.99 -8.97
CA ALA A 107 -9.81 6.70 -8.29
C ALA A 107 -8.97 5.72 -9.10
N ASN A 108 -7.73 6.09 -9.45
CA ASN A 108 -6.79 5.14 -10.02
C ASN A 108 -6.18 4.26 -8.91
N LEU A 109 -6.52 2.96 -8.94
CA LEU A 109 -6.06 1.96 -7.97
C LEU A 109 -4.98 1.03 -8.54
N SER A 110 -4.41 1.34 -9.72
CA SER A 110 -3.35 0.56 -10.35
C SER A 110 -2.13 0.48 -9.42
N GLY A 111 -1.66 -0.74 -9.12
CA GLY A 111 -0.53 -0.98 -8.20
C GLY A 111 -0.91 -0.98 -6.70
N ALA A 112 -2.17 -0.68 -6.35
CA ALA A 112 -2.65 -0.86 -4.98
C ALA A 112 -2.81 -2.36 -4.68
N ARG A 113 -2.13 -2.84 -3.64
CA ARG A 113 -2.39 -4.18 -3.09
C ARG A 113 -3.65 -4.12 -2.23
N LEU A 114 -4.80 -4.36 -2.87
CA LEU A 114 -6.11 -4.33 -2.24
C LEU A 114 -6.36 -5.63 -1.47
N PHE A 115 -6.33 -5.55 -0.13
CA PHE A 115 -6.85 -6.58 0.77
C PHE A 115 -8.20 -6.16 1.38
N ALA A 116 -8.96 -5.30 0.70
CA ALA A 116 -10.26 -4.86 1.20
C ALA A 116 -11.31 -5.95 0.95
N ASN A 117 -12.03 -6.32 2.00
CA ASN A 117 -13.23 -7.14 1.89
C ASN A 117 -14.35 -6.25 1.32
N LEU A 118 -14.72 -6.46 0.06
CA LEU A 118 -15.50 -5.52 -0.76
C LEU A 118 -17.00 -5.82 -0.82
N ASN A 119 -17.54 -6.56 0.14
CA ASN A 119 -18.88 -7.17 0.06
C ASN A 119 -20.07 -6.19 -0.04
N GLU A 120 -19.85 -4.87 0.04
CA GLU A 120 -20.92 -3.85 -0.04
C GLU A 120 -20.49 -2.56 -0.81
N ALA A 121 -19.39 -2.59 -1.57
CA ALA A 121 -19.04 -1.45 -2.42
C ALA A 121 -19.93 -1.42 -3.68
N ASP A 122 -20.51 -0.26 -4.00
CA ASP A 122 -21.35 -0.08 -5.18
C ASP A 122 -20.47 0.11 -6.43
N TYR A 123 -20.48 -0.88 -7.32
CA TYR A 123 -19.62 -0.98 -8.50
C TYR A 123 -20.27 -0.47 -9.79
N GLY A 124 -21.34 0.34 -9.70
CA GLY A 124 -22.19 0.68 -10.85
C GLY A 124 -21.49 1.17 -12.12
N GLN A 125 -20.23 1.64 -12.06
CA GLN A 125 -19.38 1.99 -13.21
C GLN A 125 -17.87 1.78 -12.98
N ALA A 126 -17.46 0.93 -12.03
CA ALA A 126 -16.04 0.63 -11.88
C ALA A 126 -15.63 -0.37 -12.96
N ASP A 127 -14.63 -0.01 -13.77
CA ASP A 127 -14.08 -0.91 -14.77
C ASP A 127 -13.33 -2.04 -14.05
N LEU A 128 -13.92 -3.24 -14.09
CA LEU A 128 -13.50 -4.41 -13.30
C LEU A 128 -12.70 -5.43 -14.12
N ASP A 129 -12.34 -5.11 -15.37
CA ASP A 129 -11.70 -6.05 -16.31
C ASP A 129 -10.28 -6.51 -15.94
N LYS A 130 -9.75 -6.10 -14.76
CA LYS A 130 -8.45 -6.54 -14.22
C LYS A 130 -8.45 -6.89 -12.73
N THR A 131 -9.53 -7.46 -12.23
CA THR A 131 -9.45 -8.14 -10.93
C THR A 131 -8.84 -9.54 -11.10
N ILE A 132 -7.68 -9.79 -10.46
CA ILE A 132 -7.04 -11.11 -10.45
C ILE A 132 -7.94 -12.05 -9.62
N ASN A 133 -8.83 -12.77 -10.30
CA ASN A 133 -9.49 -13.93 -9.73
C ASN A 133 -8.48 -15.08 -9.69
N ALA A 134 -8.03 -15.44 -8.49
CA ALA A 134 -7.45 -16.75 -8.28
C ALA A 134 -8.59 -17.77 -8.46
N ASP A 135 -8.50 -18.52 -9.56
CA ASP A 135 -9.32 -19.67 -9.95
C ASP A 135 -10.57 -19.38 -10.79
N SER A 136 -10.40 -19.27 -12.11
CA SER A 136 -11.13 -20.10 -13.10
C SER A 136 -10.72 -19.77 -14.54
N GLU A 137 -10.53 -20.82 -15.35
CA GLU A 137 -10.31 -20.77 -16.78
C GLU A 137 -11.52 -20.12 -17.49
N THR A 138 -11.34 -18.98 -18.15
CA THR A 138 -12.10 -18.66 -19.38
C THR A 138 -11.41 -17.55 -20.18
N GLU A 139 -11.25 -17.82 -21.47
CA GLU A 139 -10.74 -16.92 -22.51
C GLU A 139 -11.43 -15.55 -22.46
N LEU A 140 -10.69 -14.45 -22.64
CA LEU A 140 -11.16 -13.20 -23.27
C LEU A 140 -9.97 -12.23 -23.48
N SER A 141 -10.17 -11.35 -24.45
CA SER A 141 -9.23 -10.63 -25.29
C SER A 141 -8.56 -9.39 -24.69
N ASP A 142 -7.35 -9.11 -25.19
CA ASP A 142 -6.58 -7.86 -25.15
C ASP A 142 -6.19 -7.32 -23.76
N SER A 143 -5.09 -7.87 -23.26
CA SER A 143 -4.29 -7.37 -22.16
C SER A 143 -3.94 -5.88 -22.33
N GLU A 144 -4.53 -4.99 -21.55
CA GLU A 144 -3.92 -3.70 -21.28
C GLU A 144 -2.56 -3.94 -20.58
N ASN A 145 -1.48 -3.82 -21.34
CA ASN A 145 -0.10 -4.05 -20.88
C ASN A 145 0.36 -2.91 -19.96
N THR A 146 0.18 -3.06 -18.65
CA THR A 146 0.84 -2.17 -17.66
C THR A 146 2.32 -2.50 -17.59
N ILE A 147 3.17 -1.48 -17.64
CA ILE A 147 4.63 -1.62 -17.69
C ILE A 147 5.24 -1.22 -16.35
N ASP A 148 5.91 -2.16 -15.66
CA ASP A 148 6.64 -1.90 -14.41
C ASP A 148 8.08 -1.45 -14.70
N TRP A 149 8.49 -0.34 -14.10
CA TRP A 149 9.85 0.18 -14.19
C TRP A 149 10.23 0.94 -12.92
N ASN A 150 11.32 0.50 -12.25
CA ASN A 150 11.85 1.10 -11.01
C ASN A 150 10.80 1.31 -9.89
N GLY A 151 9.78 0.46 -9.83
CA GLY A 151 8.69 0.56 -8.86
C GLY A 151 7.58 1.55 -9.23
N PHE A 152 7.62 2.11 -10.44
CA PHE A 152 6.52 2.85 -11.06
C PHE A 152 5.79 1.98 -12.10
N CYS A 153 4.50 2.22 -12.27
CA CYS A 153 3.68 1.58 -13.28
C CYS A 153 3.28 2.60 -14.35
N PHE A 154 3.52 2.28 -15.61
CA PHE A 154 3.11 3.11 -16.75
C PHE A 154 2.07 2.38 -17.60
N HIS A 155 1.23 3.16 -18.26
CA HIS A 155 0.10 2.67 -19.05
C HIS A 155 0.41 2.72 -20.56
N SER A 156 1.56 3.28 -20.94
CA SER A 156 2.04 3.29 -22.33
C SER A 156 3.57 3.27 -22.41
N ASP A 157 4.09 2.73 -23.51
CA ASP A 157 5.52 2.80 -23.86
C ASP A 157 6.02 4.26 -23.93
N ALA A 158 5.16 5.17 -24.38
CA ALA A 158 5.42 6.61 -24.44
C ALA A 158 5.77 7.19 -23.06
N GLN A 159 4.96 6.89 -22.04
CA GLN A 159 5.23 7.34 -20.67
C GLN A 159 6.53 6.74 -20.14
N LEU A 160 6.76 5.43 -20.35
CA LEU A 160 7.98 4.78 -19.89
C LEU A 160 9.23 5.46 -20.47
N LYS A 161 9.27 5.72 -21.78
CA LYS A 161 10.43 6.34 -22.45
C LYS A 161 10.72 7.76 -21.97
N ILE A 162 9.68 8.52 -21.65
CA ILE A 162 9.83 9.84 -21.03
C ILE A 162 10.42 9.70 -19.61
N ALA A 163 9.91 8.77 -18.81
CA ALA A 163 10.43 8.51 -17.47
C ALA A 163 11.90 8.09 -17.47
N GLU A 164 12.28 7.16 -18.36
CA GLU A 164 13.68 6.73 -18.56
C GLU A 164 14.58 7.91 -18.93
N THR A 165 14.09 8.84 -19.77
CA THR A 165 14.83 10.03 -20.19
C THR A 165 14.98 11.05 -19.07
N LEU A 166 13.93 11.28 -18.28
CA LEU A 166 13.98 12.16 -17.11
C LEU A 166 14.94 11.62 -16.04
N ASP A 167 14.91 10.31 -15.79
CA ASP A 167 15.81 9.64 -14.85
C ASP A 167 17.27 9.69 -15.33
N ARG A 168 17.51 9.38 -16.61
CA ARG A 168 18.85 9.48 -17.22
C ARG A 168 19.41 10.90 -17.18
N THR A 169 18.57 11.92 -17.32
CA THR A 169 18.99 13.33 -17.22
C THR A 169 19.07 13.84 -15.78
N SER A 170 18.82 12.98 -14.78
CA SER A 170 18.77 13.35 -13.35
C SER A 170 17.77 14.48 -13.07
N THR A 171 16.71 14.55 -13.85
CA THR A 171 15.60 15.49 -13.64
C THR A 171 14.69 14.96 -12.55
N LEU A 172 14.31 15.80 -11.59
CA LEU A 172 13.33 15.41 -10.57
C LEU A 172 11.93 15.39 -11.19
N PHE A 173 11.26 14.24 -11.13
CA PHE A 173 9.89 14.09 -11.59
C PHE A 173 9.06 13.20 -10.65
N ILE A 174 7.74 13.37 -10.74
CA ILE A 174 6.74 12.54 -10.08
C ILE A 174 5.76 12.07 -11.16
N PRO A 175 5.73 10.78 -11.52
CA PRO A 175 4.79 10.27 -12.51
C PRO A 175 3.39 10.07 -11.92
N ASN A 176 2.37 9.95 -12.78
CA ASN A 176 0.99 9.56 -12.44
C ASN A 176 0.38 10.37 -11.28
N SER A 177 0.51 11.68 -11.34
CA SER A 177 0.15 12.56 -10.23
C SER A 177 -1.29 13.05 -10.31
N GLN A 178 -2.02 12.98 -9.20
CA GLN A 178 -3.33 13.63 -9.05
C GLN A 178 -3.19 14.94 -8.26
N LEU A 179 -3.71 16.03 -8.82
CA LEU A 179 -3.65 17.38 -8.30
C LEU A 179 -5.04 17.85 -7.85
N ARG A 180 -5.09 18.64 -6.78
CA ARG A 180 -6.32 19.28 -6.29
C ARG A 180 -6.21 20.80 -6.39
N LEU A 181 -6.88 21.40 -7.37
CA LEU A 181 -6.81 22.83 -7.64
C LEU A 181 -8.07 23.55 -7.20
N ALA A 182 -7.92 24.84 -6.87
CA ALA A 182 -9.04 25.75 -6.66
C ALA A 182 -9.27 26.51 -7.97
N THR A 183 -10.41 26.29 -8.60
CA THR A 183 -10.88 27.02 -9.79
C THR A 183 -12.01 27.97 -9.39
N PRO A 184 -12.37 28.96 -10.24
CA PRO A 184 -13.51 29.83 -10.00
C PRO A 184 -14.84 29.08 -9.83
N GLU A 185 -14.94 27.87 -10.38
CA GLU A 185 -16.10 26.98 -10.28
C GLU A 185 -16.06 26.06 -9.04
N GLY A 186 -14.96 26.05 -8.29
CA GLY A 186 -14.81 25.26 -7.07
C GLY A 186 -13.52 24.44 -7.01
N ARG A 187 -13.53 23.37 -6.21
CA ARG A 187 -12.37 22.48 -6.08
C ARG A 187 -12.43 21.38 -7.15
N GLN A 188 -11.45 21.34 -8.05
CA GLN A 188 -11.36 20.37 -9.13
C GLN A 188 -10.13 19.45 -8.98
N ASN A 189 -10.26 18.22 -9.47
CA ASN A 189 -9.16 17.27 -9.60
C ASN A 189 -8.60 17.35 -11.02
N LEU A 190 -7.27 17.31 -11.14
CA LEU A 190 -6.58 17.25 -12.42
C LEU A 190 -5.56 16.12 -12.35
N GLU A 191 -5.48 15.31 -13.41
CA GLU A 191 -4.44 14.29 -13.53
C GLU A 191 -3.29 14.83 -14.37
N ALA A 192 -2.06 14.45 -14.01
CA ALA A 192 -0.83 14.81 -14.68
C ALA A 192 0.01 13.55 -14.88
N ASP A 193 0.42 13.27 -16.13
CA ASP A 193 1.30 12.14 -16.40
C ASP A 193 2.66 12.32 -15.72
N PHE A 194 3.20 13.54 -15.78
CA PHE A 194 4.44 13.91 -15.10
C PHE A 194 4.34 15.30 -14.46
N LEU A 195 4.64 15.37 -13.17
CA LEU A 195 5.06 16.60 -12.50
C LEU A 195 6.58 16.69 -12.53
N ILE A 196 7.11 17.76 -13.11
CA ILE A 196 8.55 17.91 -13.33
C ILE A 196 9.03 19.17 -12.63
N PHE A 197 10.08 19.03 -11.80
CA PHE A 197 10.71 20.13 -11.12
C PHE A 197 12.06 20.44 -11.78
N HIS A 198 12.20 21.65 -12.30
CA HIS A 198 13.42 22.12 -12.94
C HIS A 198 13.67 23.59 -12.63
N GLN A 199 14.87 23.92 -12.15
CA GLN A 199 15.30 25.30 -11.85
C GLN A 199 14.30 26.09 -10.98
N SER A 200 13.79 25.46 -9.92
CA SER A 200 12.79 26.03 -8.99
C SER A 200 11.42 26.33 -9.60
N LYS A 201 11.14 25.78 -10.79
CA LYS A 201 9.84 25.86 -11.47
C LYS A 201 9.22 24.47 -11.54
N LEU A 202 7.89 24.44 -11.43
CA LEU A 202 7.10 23.23 -11.52
C LEU A 202 6.35 23.23 -12.85
N GLY A 203 6.52 22.17 -13.63
CA GLY A 203 5.80 21.95 -14.87
C GLY A 203 4.94 20.68 -14.82
N ILE A 204 3.82 20.70 -15.52
CA ILE A 204 3.00 19.53 -15.82
C ILE A 204 3.26 19.15 -17.28
N MET A 205 3.64 17.89 -17.49
CA MET A 205 3.69 17.28 -18.81
C MET A 205 2.59 16.21 -18.89
N LYS A 206 1.81 16.27 -19.97
CA LYS A 206 0.79 15.30 -20.33
C LYS A 206 1.15 14.60 -21.63
N VAL A 207 0.88 13.31 -21.70
CA VAL A 207 1.11 12.45 -22.85
C VAL A 207 -0.25 12.05 -23.40
N ASP A 208 -0.69 12.73 -24.45
CA ASP A 208 -1.99 12.52 -25.05
C ASP A 208 -2.04 11.15 -25.74
N SER A 209 -3.04 10.35 -25.38
CA SER A 209 -3.38 9.14 -26.13
C SER A 209 -4.12 9.52 -27.42
N GLU A 210 -4.00 8.72 -28.48
CA GLU A 210 -4.54 9.01 -29.83
C GLU A 210 -6.07 9.24 -29.90
N SER A 211 -6.81 9.11 -28.79
CA SER A 211 -8.27 9.26 -28.73
C SER A 211 -8.78 10.24 -27.66
N SER A 212 -7.93 11.04 -27.04
CA SER A 212 -8.38 12.03 -26.06
C SER A 212 -8.70 13.36 -26.76
N ASP A 213 -9.99 13.68 -26.88
CA ASP A 213 -10.45 15.05 -27.10
C ASP A 213 -9.75 15.92 -26.05
N ILE A 214 -8.90 16.86 -26.49
CA ILE A 214 -8.31 17.86 -25.60
C ILE A 214 -9.51 18.62 -25.03
N ASN A 215 -9.89 18.30 -23.78
CA ASN A 215 -11.00 18.96 -23.12
C ASN A 215 -10.72 20.47 -23.16
N GLU A 216 -11.55 21.21 -23.90
CA GLU A 216 -11.40 22.66 -24.13
C GLU A 216 -11.26 23.45 -22.81
N THR A 217 -11.75 22.88 -21.70
CA THR A 217 -11.59 23.37 -20.33
C THR A 217 -10.15 23.47 -19.83
N GLU A 218 -9.20 22.64 -20.28
CA GLU A 218 -7.81 22.69 -19.76
C GLU A 218 -7.01 23.87 -20.35
N ASN A 219 -7.33 24.31 -21.56
CA ASN A 219 -6.74 25.51 -22.15
C ASN A 219 -7.18 26.80 -21.43
N GLU A 220 -8.37 26.82 -20.84
CA GLU A 220 -8.88 27.95 -20.05
C GLU A 220 -8.23 28.03 -18.65
N MET A 221 -7.58 26.96 -18.20
CA MET A 221 -6.95 26.89 -16.87
C MET A 221 -5.55 27.52 -16.80
N HIS A 222 -5.00 28.05 -17.92
CA HIS A 222 -3.64 28.59 -17.98
C HIS A 222 -3.36 29.69 -16.93
N GLY A 223 -4.34 30.55 -16.62
CA GLY A 223 -4.19 31.57 -15.58
C GLY A 223 -4.15 30.99 -14.16
N LEU A 224 -4.90 29.92 -13.92
CA LEU A 224 -5.05 29.28 -12.61
C LEU A 224 -3.81 28.46 -12.21
N PHE A 225 -3.08 27.93 -13.20
CA PHE A 225 -1.82 27.23 -12.97
C PHE A 225 -0.74 28.17 -12.43
N VAL A 226 -0.64 29.39 -12.98
CA VAL A 226 0.33 30.39 -12.51
C VAL A 226 0.07 30.78 -11.05
N ASP A 227 -1.19 31.03 -10.69
CA ASP A 227 -1.58 31.39 -9.31
C ASP A 227 -1.32 30.26 -8.30
N SER A 228 -1.27 29.01 -8.77
CA SER A 228 -0.96 27.83 -7.96
C SER A 228 0.52 27.43 -7.96
N GLY A 229 1.38 28.20 -8.63
CA GLY A 229 2.82 27.98 -8.68
C GLY A 229 3.27 26.96 -9.74
N ILE A 230 2.36 26.53 -10.62
CA ILE A 230 2.67 25.71 -11.80
C ILE A 230 3.03 26.67 -12.94
N SER A 231 4.28 26.63 -13.37
CA SER A 231 4.83 27.55 -14.37
C SER A 231 4.47 27.16 -15.80
N LEU A 232 4.30 25.86 -16.08
CA LEU A 232 4.05 25.36 -17.43
C LEU A 232 3.14 24.14 -17.40
N VAL A 233 2.17 24.08 -18.31
CA VAL A 233 1.42 22.87 -18.62
C VAL A 233 1.54 22.62 -20.12
N LYS A 234 2.00 21.42 -20.51
CA LYS A 234 2.17 21.04 -21.91
C LYS A 234 1.73 19.62 -22.18
N HIS A 235 1.10 19.46 -23.33
CA HIS A 235 0.66 18.20 -23.88
C HIS A 235 1.58 17.78 -25.03
N TYR A 236 1.86 16.48 -25.11
CA TYR A 236 2.64 15.88 -26.16
C TYR A 236 1.95 14.62 -26.66
N ASP A 237 1.96 14.46 -27.98
CA ASP A 237 1.49 13.25 -28.64
C ASP A 237 2.30 12.00 -28.22
N ALA A 238 1.61 10.90 -27.93
CA ALA A 238 2.22 9.65 -27.48
C ALA A 238 3.22 9.05 -28.50
N THR A 239 2.96 9.19 -29.81
CA THR A 239 3.88 8.72 -30.85
C THR A 239 5.18 9.50 -30.78
N ARG A 240 5.10 10.84 -30.66
CA ARG A 240 6.29 11.69 -30.52
C ARG A 240 7.09 11.38 -29.25
N CYS A 241 6.41 11.17 -28.12
CA CYS A 241 7.04 10.75 -26.87
C CYS A 241 7.76 9.39 -27.00
N SER A 242 7.21 8.48 -27.80
CA SER A 242 7.79 7.14 -28.01
C SER A 242 8.97 7.13 -28.97
N GLU A 243 8.94 7.95 -30.02
CA GLU A 243 9.97 7.99 -31.06
C GLU A 243 11.13 8.91 -30.70
N GLN A 244 10.86 10.03 -30.01
CA GLN A 244 11.84 11.09 -29.76
C GLN A 244 11.78 11.63 -28.31
N PRO A 245 11.90 10.77 -27.28
CA PRO A 245 11.73 11.18 -25.89
C PRO A 245 12.77 12.23 -25.44
N ASP A 246 14.02 12.14 -25.89
CA ASP A 246 15.07 13.12 -25.60
C ASP A 246 14.70 14.54 -26.03
N LEU A 247 14.20 14.69 -27.26
CA LEU A 247 13.82 15.99 -27.82
C LEU A 247 12.61 16.57 -27.07
N VAL A 248 11.63 15.72 -26.75
CA VAL A 248 10.44 16.13 -25.99
C VAL A 248 10.81 16.64 -24.60
N VAL A 249 11.63 15.87 -23.87
CA VAL A 249 12.08 16.26 -22.53
C VAL A 249 12.92 17.54 -22.58
N GLN A 250 13.85 17.65 -23.54
CA GLN A 250 14.66 18.85 -23.69
C GLN A 250 13.80 20.08 -23.98
N GLU A 251 12.89 20.00 -24.97
CA GLU A 251 11.98 21.10 -25.33
C GLU A 251 11.14 21.53 -24.12
N PHE A 252 10.60 20.57 -23.37
CA PHE A 252 9.83 20.85 -22.17
C PHE A 252 10.65 21.59 -21.11
N LEU A 253 11.87 21.11 -20.82
CA LEU A 253 12.73 21.73 -19.81
C LEU A 253 13.17 23.13 -20.23
N GLU A 254 13.45 23.37 -21.52
CA GLU A 254 13.77 24.69 -22.06
C GLU A 254 12.59 25.66 -21.92
N MET A 255 11.37 25.21 -22.26
CA MET A 255 10.16 26.01 -22.07
C MET A 255 9.92 26.29 -20.58
N LEU A 256 10.06 25.29 -19.72
CA LEU A 256 9.87 25.44 -18.28
C LEU A 256 10.88 26.44 -17.70
N SER A 257 12.13 26.42 -18.16
CA SER A 257 13.14 27.40 -17.79
C SER A 257 12.79 28.83 -18.18
N GLN A 258 12.02 29.03 -19.26
CA GLN A 258 11.61 30.36 -19.75
C GLN A 258 10.27 30.86 -19.18
N ALA A 259 9.46 29.96 -18.63
CA ALA A 259 8.11 30.24 -18.13
C ALA A 259 8.04 31.12 -16.87
#